data_AF-V8N5F4-F1
#
_entry.id   AF-V8N5F4-F1
#
_cell.length_a   1.000
_cell.length_b   1.000
_cell.length_c   1.000
_cell.angle_alpha   90.00
_cell.angle_beta   90.00
_cell.angle_gamma   90.00
#
_symmetry.space_group_name_H-M   'P 1'
#
loop_
_entity.id
_entity.type
_entity.pdbx_description
1 polymer ?
#
loop_
_entity_poly.entity_id
_entity_poly.type
_entity_poly.pdbx_seq_one_letter_code
_entity_poly.pdbx_strand_id
1 'polypeptide(L)'
;MSVKSPALLVNHPWSSVLGLLDLPAFQDEEGQSGEQAAARSGNWIEIAYGTSSGMVRVIVQHPETVGSGPQLFQAFAVHRSPVTKVMLSEKHLISVCADSHVRTWTVTRFRGRISTQPGSTPLASFKILALDSVDGQGGCSAGTDIGPFGERDDQQVFLQKVVPDASKLYVRLSSTGKRICQVCSVDGSSITAFLVQECEGSSRIGSR
;
A
#
# COMPACT_ATOMS: atom_id res chain seq x y z
N MET A 1 -2.93 -3.87 -38.69
CA MET A 1 -3.67 -4.94 -37.98
C MET A 1 -3.54 -4.65 -36.48
N SER A 2 -4.63 -4.18 -35.87
CA SER A 2 -4.60 -3.65 -34.49
C SER A 2 -4.87 -4.79 -33.51
N VAL A 3 -3.92 -5.03 -32.60
CA VAL A 3 -4.02 -6.07 -31.58
C VAL A 3 -4.97 -5.57 -30.48
N LYS A 4 -6.14 -6.20 -30.34
CA LYS A 4 -7.06 -5.94 -29.23
C LYS A 4 -6.42 -6.41 -27.92
N SER A 5 -6.27 -5.51 -26.95
CA SER A 5 -5.92 -5.84 -25.57
C SER A 5 -6.94 -6.81 -24.97
N PRO A 6 -6.54 -7.84 -24.20
CA PRO A 6 -7.48 -8.75 -23.58
C PRO A 6 -8.18 -8.03 -22.42
N ALA A 7 -9.51 -7.99 -22.48
CA ALA A 7 -10.35 -7.63 -21.35
C ALA A 7 -10.06 -8.60 -20.19
N LEU A 8 -9.91 -8.05 -18.99
CA LEU A 8 -9.80 -8.85 -17.77
C LEU A 8 -11.11 -9.64 -17.60
N LEU A 9 -11.03 -10.97 -17.65
CA LEU A 9 -12.11 -11.85 -17.25
C LEU A 9 -12.30 -11.71 -15.74
N VAL A 10 -13.32 -10.95 -15.34
CA VAL A 10 -13.85 -10.99 -13.97
C VAL A 10 -15.06 -11.92 -13.98
N ASN A 11 -14.96 -13.06 -13.30
CA ASN A 11 -16.00 -14.10 -13.30
C ASN A 11 -17.20 -13.81 -12.36
N HIS A 12 -17.36 -12.59 -11.83
CA HIS A 12 -18.53 -12.20 -11.04
C HIS A 12 -18.88 -10.71 -11.27
N PRO A 13 -20.19 -10.35 -11.28
CA PRO A 13 -20.59 -8.96 -11.41
C PRO A 13 -20.22 -8.17 -10.14
N TRP A 14 -19.36 -7.16 -10.32
CA TRP A 14 -18.89 -6.26 -9.25
C TRP A 14 -20.00 -5.47 -8.55
N SER A 15 -21.23 -5.48 -9.07
CA SER A 15 -22.40 -4.89 -8.42
C SER A 15 -22.59 -5.40 -6.99
N SER A 16 -22.17 -6.64 -6.69
CA SER A 16 -22.26 -7.23 -5.36
C SER A 16 -21.18 -6.75 -4.37
N VAL A 17 -20.02 -6.26 -4.86
CA VAL A 17 -18.94 -5.74 -4.00
C VAL A 17 -19.27 -4.33 -3.49
N LEU A 18 -19.89 -3.51 -4.34
CA LEU A 18 -20.38 -2.18 -3.94
C LEU A 18 -21.54 -2.26 -2.94
N GLY A 19 -22.42 -3.26 -3.06
CA GLY A 19 -23.53 -3.48 -2.11
C GLY A 19 -23.10 -3.92 -0.70
N LEU A 20 -21.84 -4.26 -0.47
CA LEU A 20 -21.29 -4.59 0.86
C LEU A 20 -20.77 -3.36 1.63
N LEU A 21 -20.61 -2.21 0.96
CA LEU A 21 -20.13 -0.96 1.56
C LEU A 21 -21.28 0.02 1.91
N ASP A 22 -22.52 -0.31 1.55
CA ASP A 22 -23.70 0.45 1.99
C ASP A 22 -24.04 0.07 3.45
N LEU A 23 -23.34 0.71 4.41
CA LEU A 23 -23.81 0.77 5.79
C LEU A 23 -25.06 1.69 5.84
N PRO A 24 -26.13 1.31 6.56
CA PRO A 24 -27.35 2.10 6.59
C PRO A 24 -27.11 3.44 7.28
N ALA A 25 -27.52 4.53 6.63
CA ALA A 25 -27.58 5.85 7.23
C ALA A 25 -28.53 5.82 8.45
N PHE A 26 -28.02 6.24 9.60
CA PHE A 26 -28.78 6.46 10.82
C PHE A 26 -29.84 7.53 10.54
N GLN A 27 -31.12 7.19 10.67
CA GLN A 27 -32.23 8.14 10.56
C GLN A 27 -32.50 8.74 11.94
N ASP A 28 -32.27 10.05 12.08
CA ASP A 28 -32.95 10.86 13.08
C ASP A 28 -33.74 11.96 12.35
N GLU A 29 -35.05 11.98 12.57
CA GLU A 29 -35.93 13.10 12.20
C GLU A 29 -35.78 14.23 13.22
N GLU A 30 -35.40 15.43 12.77
CA GLU A 30 -36.12 16.69 13.03
C GLU A 30 -35.41 17.86 12.33
N GLY A 31 -36.22 18.76 11.74
CA GLY A 31 -35.76 19.74 10.75
C GLY A 31 -35.04 20.97 11.29
N GLN A 32 -34.14 21.51 10.46
CA GLN A 32 -33.97 22.94 10.20
C GLN A 32 -33.09 23.16 8.96
N SER A 33 -33.60 23.99 8.05
CA SER A 33 -33.05 24.36 6.75
C SER A 33 -31.72 25.14 6.87
N GLY A 34 -30.69 24.65 6.18
CA GLY A 34 -29.40 25.32 6.05
C GLY A 34 -28.28 24.37 5.61
N GLU A 35 -28.38 23.87 4.38
CA GLU A 35 -27.32 23.21 3.60
C GLU A 35 -26.47 22.14 4.33
N GLN A 36 -27.14 21.16 4.93
CA GLN A 36 -26.55 19.84 5.16
C GLN A 36 -26.51 19.05 3.86
N ALA A 37 -25.34 18.55 3.49
CA ALA A 37 -25.05 17.12 3.36
C ALA A 37 -23.91 16.89 2.35
N ALA A 38 -22.74 16.59 2.90
CA ALA A 38 -21.72 15.84 2.19
C ALA A 38 -22.32 14.53 1.65
N ALA A 39 -22.65 14.44 0.36
CA ALA A 39 -22.85 13.17 -0.35
C ALA A 39 -23.27 13.40 -1.82
N ARG A 40 -22.32 13.62 -2.72
CA ARG A 40 -22.35 13.05 -4.10
C ARG A 40 -20.94 12.75 -4.61
N SER A 41 -20.02 12.29 -3.76
CA SER A 41 -18.86 11.55 -4.28
C SER A 41 -19.31 10.09 -4.39
N GLY A 42 -19.70 9.64 -5.58
CA GLY A 42 -19.84 8.20 -5.80
C GLY A 42 -18.55 7.50 -5.35
N ASN A 43 -18.66 6.26 -4.88
CA ASN A 43 -17.50 5.48 -4.43
C ASN A 43 -16.48 5.40 -5.57
N TRP A 44 -15.36 6.12 -5.43
CA TRP A 44 -14.18 5.86 -6.25
C TRP A 44 -13.49 4.62 -5.69
N ILE A 45 -12.85 3.85 -6.56
CA ILE A 45 -12.06 2.70 -6.12
C ILE A 45 -10.70 2.79 -6.82
N GLU A 46 -9.63 2.66 -6.04
CA GLU A 46 -8.25 2.55 -6.53
C GLU A 46 -7.69 1.22 -6.02
N ILE A 47 -7.25 0.35 -6.93
CA ILE A 47 -6.68 -0.95 -6.57
C ILE A 47 -5.31 -1.08 -7.22
N ALA A 48 -4.29 -1.21 -6.39
CA ALA A 48 -2.96 -1.59 -6.83
C ALA A 48 -2.71 -3.06 -6.54
N TYR A 49 -2.15 -3.79 -7.50
CA TYR A 49 -1.84 -5.20 -7.33
C TYR A 49 -0.55 -5.60 -8.04
N GLY A 50 0.08 -6.63 -7.49
CA GLY A 50 1.26 -7.29 -8.04
C GLY A 50 0.91 -8.57 -8.78
N THR A 51 1.82 -9.08 -9.59
CA THR A 51 1.67 -10.36 -10.29
C THR A 51 2.87 -11.26 -10.06
N SER A 52 2.69 -12.56 -10.29
CA SER A 52 3.78 -13.55 -10.24
C SER A 52 4.87 -13.29 -11.29
N SER A 53 4.55 -12.59 -12.38
CA SER A 53 5.52 -12.21 -13.41
C SER A 53 6.27 -10.90 -13.11
N GLY A 54 6.13 -10.34 -11.90
CA GLY A 54 6.84 -9.11 -11.50
C GLY A 54 6.22 -7.81 -11.99
N MET A 55 5.01 -7.85 -12.54
CA MET A 55 4.26 -6.64 -12.92
C MET A 55 3.54 -6.04 -11.71
N VAL A 56 3.49 -4.71 -11.66
CA VAL A 56 2.61 -3.94 -10.76
C VAL A 56 1.58 -3.22 -11.61
N ARG A 57 0.31 -3.26 -11.24
CA ARG A 57 -0.79 -2.61 -11.96
C ARG A 57 -1.64 -1.81 -11.01
N VAL A 58 -2.18 -0.70 -11.52
CA VAL A 58 -3.17 0.12 -10.83
C VAL A 58 -4.41 0.15 -11.71
N ILE A 59 -5.55 -0.25 -11.15
CA ILE A 59 -6.86 -0.09 -11.76
C ILE A 59 -7.64 0.94 -10.97
N VAL A 60 -8.42 1.75 -11.67
CA VAL A 60 -9.27 2.77 -11.05
C VAL A 60 -10.69 2.63 -11.58
N GLN A 61 -11.65 2.93 -10.71
CA GLN A 61 -13.05 3.11 -11.08
C GLN A 61 -13.46 4.49 -10.56
N HIS A 62 -13.81 5.38 -11.46
CA HIS A 62 -14.39 6.67 -11.10
C HIS A 62 -15.92 6.62 -11.17
N PRO A 63 -16.64 7.43 -10.38
CA PRO A 63 -18.11 7.48 -10.39
C PRO A 63 -18.70 7.77 -11.77
N GLU A 64 -18.02 8.59 -12.57
CA GLU A 64 -18.44 8.90 -13.95
C GLU A 64 -18.30 7.73 -14.94
N THR A 65 -17.66 6.63 -14.54
CA THR A 65 -17.40 5.47 -15.42
C THR A 65 -18.06 4.18 -14.93
N VAL A 66 -19.03 4.25 -14.00
CA VAL A 66 -19.66 3.06 -13.36
C VAL A 66 -20.29 2.08 -14.37
N GLY A 67 -20.66 2.54 -15.57
CA GLY A 67 -21.14 1.66 -16.66
C GLY A 67 -20.06 0.98 -17.50
N SER A 68 -18.81 1.42 -17.41
CA SER A 68 -17.68 0.91 -18.20
C SER A 68 -16.82 -0.11 -17.44
N GLY A 69 -17.04 -0.27 -16.14
CA GLY A 69 -16.25 -1.12 -15.25
C GLY A 69 -14.82 -0.60 -14.98
N PRO A 70 -14.10 -1.23 -14.04
CA PRO A 70 -12.78 -0.76 -13.62
C PRO A 70 -11.78 -0.77 -14.78
N GLN A 71 -11.00 0.31 -14.90
CA GLN A 71 -10.07 0.49 -16.00
C GLN A 71 -8.62 0.33 -15.54
N LEU A 72 -7.80 -0.31 -16.37
CA LEU A 72 -6.36 -0.29 -16.18
C LEU A 72 -5.85 1.13 -16.34
N PHE A 73 -5.41 1.70 -15.24
CA PHE A 73 -4.86 3.03 -15.19
C PHE A 73 -3.37 3.01 -15.54
N GLN A 74 -2.63 2.08 -14.94
CA GLN A 74 -1.18 1.99 -15.11
C GLN A 74 -0.67 0.56 -14.99
N ALA A 75 0.39 0.25 -15.73
CA ALA A 75 1.16 -0.99 -15.60
C ALA A 75 2.65 -0.71 -15.57
N PHE A 76 3.37 -1.36 -14.65
CA PHE A 76 4.80 -1.25 -14.45
C PHE A 76 5.44 -2.64 -14.58
N ALA A 77 6.33 -2.83 -15.55
CA ALA A 77 7.11 -4.06 -15.75
C ALA A 77 8.48 -3.93 -15.08
N VAL A 78 8.56 -4.23 -13.78
CA VAL A 78 9.64 -3.65 -12.95
C VAL A 78 10.36 -4.63 -12.05
N HIS A 79 9.71 -5.71 -11.63
CA HIS A 79 10.36 -6.79 -10.89
C HIS A 79 10.67 -7.96 -11.80
N ARG A 80 11.74 -8.70 -11.49
CA ARG A 80 12.10 -9.95 -12.18
C ARG A 80 11.53 -11.19 -11.48
N SER A 81 10.91 -10.99 -10.32
CA SER A 81 10.39 -12.03 -9.43
C SER A 81 8.97 -11.64 -8.98
N PRO A 82 8.17 -12.61 -8.49
CA PRO A 82 6.80 -12.36 -8.03
C PRO A 82 6.69 -11.17 -7.09
N VAL A 83 5.72 -10.29 -7.32
CA VAL A 83 5.41 -9.20 -6.38
C VAL A 83 4.67 -9.79 -5.19
N THR A 84 5.22 -9.61 -3.99
CA THR A 84 4.70 -10.17 -2.73
C THR A 84 3.97 -9.14 -1.89
N LYS A 85 4.26 -7.84 -2.07
CA LYS A 85 3.55 -6.74 -1.40
C LYS A 85 3.38 -5.55 -2.31
N VAL A 86 2.24 -4.88 -2.17
CA VAL A 86 1.94 -3.60 -2.80
C VAL A 86 1.28 -2.70 -1.77
N MET A 87 1.65 -1.43 -1.76
CA MET A 87 0.99 -0.39 -0.98
C MET A 87 0.78 0.84 -1.86
N LEU A 88 -0.40 1.42 -1.78
CA LEU A 88 -0.80 2.63 -2.51
C LEU A 88 -1.26 3.66 -1.48
N SER A 89 -0.53 4.76 -1.36
CA SER A 89 -0.86 5.91 -0.52
C SER A 89 -1.20 7.15 -1.35
N GLU A 90 -1.43 8.29 -0.71
CA GLU A 90 -1.65 9.58 -1.36
C GLU A 90 -0.48 10.06 -2.24
N LYS A 91 0.76 9.78 -1.83
CA LYS A 91 1.96 10.21 -2.56
C LYS A 91 2.78 9.09 -3.18
N HIS A 92 2.61 7.84 -2.75
CA HIS A 92 3.48 6.76 -3.20
C HIS A 92 2.74 5.49 -3.62
N LEU A 93 3.27 4.84 -4.65
CA LEU A 93 3.03 3.44 -4.94
C LEU A 93 4.32 2.69 -4.60
N ILE A 94 4.24 1.70 -3.73
CA ILE A 94 5.37 0.90 -3.28
C ILE A 94 5.10 -0.56 -3.61
N SER A 95 6.13 -1.25 -4.10
CA SER A 95 6.06 -2.68 -4.37
C SER A 95 7.30 -3.40 -3.86
N VAL A 96 7.10 -4.62 -3.38
CA VAL A 96 8.15 -5.53 -2.93
C VAL A 96 8.00 -6.85 -3.68
N CYS A 97 9.10 -7.40 -4.20
CA CYS A 97 9.09 -8.74 -4.80
C CYS A 97 9.73 -9.79 -3.89
N ALA A 98 9.59 -11.06 -4.27
CA ALA A 98 10.12 -12.22 -3.55
C ALA A 98 11.64 -12.15 -3.29
N ASP A 99 12.40 -11.42 -4.12
CA ASP A 99 13.84 -11.21 -3.90
C ASP A 99 14.15 -10.03 -2.95
N SER A 100 13.14 -9.53 -2.24
CA SER A 100 13.21 -8.35 -1.37
C SER A 100 13.64 -7.07 -2.09
N HIS A 101 13.38 -6.98 -3.41
CA HIS A 101 13.57 -5.75 -4.18
C HIS A 101 12.38 -4.83 -3.96
N VAL A 102 12.65 -3.63 -3.47
CA VAL A 102 11.69 -2.56 -3.27
C VAL A 102 11.76 -1.56 -4.42
N ARG A 103 10.60 -1.15 -4.91
CA ARG A 103 10.47 0.01 -5.82
C ARG A 103 9.36 0.93 -5.36
N THR A 104 9.61 2.23 -5.50
CA THR A 104 8.71 3.29 -5.08
C THR A 104 8.50 4.27 -6.23
N TRP A 105 7.25 4.62 -6.54
CA TRP A 105 6.89 5.67 -7.50
C TRP A 105 6.14 6.78 -6.80
N THR A 106 6.33 8.01 -7.26
CA THR A 106 5.47 9.12 -6.87
C THR A 106 4.11 8.97 -7.56
N VAL A 107 3.05 9.09 -6.78
CA VAL A 107 1.67 9.13 -7.24
C VAL A 107 1.22 10.59 -7.22
N THR A 108 0.62 11.05 -8.31
CA THR A 108 0.05 12.39 -8.38
C THR A 108 -1.46 12.28 -8.43
N ARG A 109 -2.11 13.08 -7.58
CA ARG A 109 -3.55 13.17 -7.52
C ARG A 109 -4.02 14.53 -8.01
N PHE A 110 -5.09 14.54 -8.78
CA PHE A 110 -5.81 15.75 -9.17
C PHE A 110 -7.20 15.65 -8.58
N ARG A 111 -7.57 16.65 -7.77
CA ARG A 111 -8.85 16.65 -7.04
C ARG A 111 -9.09 15.36 -6.24
N GLY A 112 -8.05 14.84 -5.59
CA GLY A 112 -8.11 13.63 -4.77
C GLY A 112 -8.05 12.29 -5.54
N ARG A 113 -7.97 12.32 -6.88
CA ARG A 113 -7.95 11.12 -7.74
C ARG A 113 -6.59 10.93 -8.38
N ILE A 114 -6.07 9.69 -8.46
CA ILE A 114 -4.85 9.43 -9.24
C ILE A 114 -5.08 9.89 -10.70
N SER A 115 -4.28 10.84 -11.18
CA SER A 115 -4.65 11.60 -12.39
C SER A 115 -3.64 11.54 -13.53
N THR A 116 -2.38 11.22 -13.26
CA THR A 116 -1.38 11.09 -14.33
C THR A 116 -0.68 9.75 -14.27
N GLN A 117 -0.24 9.26 -15.42
CA GLN A 117 0.68 8.13 -15.49
C GLN A 117 1.94 8.52 -14.72
N PRO A 118 2.29 7.83 -13.62
CA PRO A 118 3.60 7.99 -13.01
C PRO A 118 4.66 7.70 -14.07
N GLY A 119 5.75 8.47 -14.08
CA GLY A 119 6.89 8.18 -14.95
C GLY A 119 7.32 6.72 -14.82
N SER A 120 7.82 6.11 -15.91
CA SER A 120 8.25 4.71 -15.89
C SER A 120 9.43 4.46 -14.94
N THR A 121 10.18 5.52 -14.59
CA THR A 121 11.29 5.47 -13.65
C THR A 121 10.78 5.60 -12.21
N PRO A 122 11.09 4.63 -11.34
CA PRO A 122 10.76 4.75 -9.92
C PRO A 122 11.61 5.82 -9.24
N LEU A 123 11.03 6.48 -8.23
CA LEU A 123 11.72 7.36 -7.27
C LEU A 123 12.85 6.62 -6.54
N ALA A 124 12.61 5.36 -6.15
CA ALA A 124 13.61 4.52 -5.51
C ALA A 124 13.56 3.08 -6.00
N SER A 125 14.74 2.43 -5.99
CA SER A 125 14.92 1.04 -6.36
C SER A 125 16.09 0.46 -5.57
N PHE A 126 15.80 -0.37 -4.56
CA PHE A 126 16.83 -0.93 -3.68
C PHE A 126 16.42 -2.29 -3.13
N LYS A 127 17.39 -3.12 -2.75
CA LYS A 127 17.14 -4.42 -2.12
C LYS A 127 17.26 -4.30 -0.60
N ILE A 128 16.31 -4.88 0.13
CA ILE A 128 16.42 -5.08 1.58
C ILE A 128 17.11 -6.43 1.80
N LEU A 129 18.31 -6.38 2.35
CA LEU A 129 19.12 -7.57 2.57
C LEU A 129 18.84 -8.15 3.96
N ALA A 130 18.61 -9.45 4.01
CA ALA A 130 18.61 -10.25 5.23
C ALA A 130 19.38 -11.55 4.92
N LEU A 131 20.17 -12.03 5.87
CA LEU A 131 20.74 -13.37 5.83
C LEU A 131 19.68 -14.35 6.35
N ASP A 132 19.48 -15.44 5.63
CA ASP A 132 18.62 -16.52 6.08
C ASP A 132 19.32 -17.33 7.18
N SER A 133 18.54 -17.86 8.13
CA SER A 133 19.02 -18.88 9.05
C SER A 133 19.25 -20.18 8.28
N VAL A 134 20.38 -20.83 8.52
CA VAL A 134 20.79 -22.08 7.85
C VAL A 134 19.79 -23.23 8.08
N ASP A 135 18.94 -23.12 9.11
CA ASP A 135 17.97 -24.14 9.47
C ASP A 135 16.57 -23.81 8.93
N GLY A 136 16.21 -24.48 7.82
CA GLY A 136 14.96 -24.31 7.09
C GLY A 136 13.71 -24.85 7.80
N GLN A 137 13.35 -24.31 8.96
CA GLN A 137 12.18 -24.76 9.72
C GLN A 137 11.24 -23.62 10.15
N GLY A 138 10.15 -23.47 9.39
CA GLY A 138 8.77 -23.36 9.90
C GLY A 138 8.45 -22.38 11.04
N GLY A 139 9.13 -21.25 11.14
CA GLY A 139 8.85 -20.23 12.16
C GLY A 139 7.73 -19.27 11.77
N CYS A 140 6.93 -18.84 12.76
CA CYS A 140 5.89 -17.82 12.62
C CYS A 140 6.36 -16.61 11.78
N SER A 141 5.57 -16.23 10.78
CA SER A 141 5.86 -15.11 9.85
C SER A 141 6.01 -13.74 10.52
N ALA A 142 5.68 -13.63 11.82
CA ALA A 142 5.71 -12.41 12.63
C ALA A 142 7.10 -11.76 12.76
N GLY A 143 8.18 -12.44 12.36
CA GLY A 143 9.54 -11.87 12.31
C GLY A 143 10.05 -11.49 10.92
N THR A 144 9.23 -11.66 9.87
CA THR A 144 9.63 -11.49 8.46
C THR A 144 8.88 -10.40 7.71
N ASP A 145 7.88 -9.78 8.33
CA ASP A 145 7.18 -8.67 7.69
C ASP A 145 8.06 -7.42 7.71
N ILE A 146 8.82 -7.22 6.64
CA ILE A 146 9.71 -6.05 6.53
C ILE A 146 8.97 -4.73 6.29
N GLY A 147 7.64 -4.72 6.12
CA GLY A 147 6.85 -3.57 5.70
C GLY A 147 6.50 -3.59 4.21
N PRO A 148 6.06 -2.46 3.62
CA PRO A 148 6.17 -1.09 4.17
C PRO A 148 5.17 -0.76 5.29
N PHE A 149 5.56 0.09 6.24
CA PHE A 149 4.77 0.58 7.38
C PHE A 149 4.73 2.11 7.42
N GLY A 150 3.74 2.73 8.05
CA GLY A 150 3.56 4.19 8.03
C GLY A 150 2.60 4.59 6.92
N GLU A 151 1.52 5.32 7.19
CA GLU A 151 0.70 5.96 6.15
C GLU A 151 0.51 7.46 6.41
N ARG A 152 0.41 7.84 7.69
CA ARG A 152 -0.05 9.17 8.15
C ARG A 152 0.70 10.39 7.61
N ASP A 153 2.00 10.29 7.29
CA ASP A 153 2.83 11.43 6.87
C ASP A 153 3.50 11.23 5.50
N ASP A 154 2.98 10.30 4.68
CA ASP A 154 3.60 9.86 3.41
C ASP A 154 5.04 9.36 3.55
N GLN A 155 5.45 9.03 4.77
CA GLN A 155 6.78 8.56 5.09
C GLN A 155 6.73 7.10 5.51
N GLN A 156 6.76 6.23 4.51
CA GLN A 156 6.70 4.81 4.77
C GLN A 156 8.09 4.24 5.01
N VAL A 157 8.19 3.28 5.92
CA VAL A 157 9.44 2.68 6.36
C VAL A 157 9.43 1.17 6.20
N PHE A 158 10.62 0.61 6.08
CA PHE A 158 10.87 -0.81 6.16
C PHE A 158 11.71 -1.14 7.38
N LEU A 159 11.45 -2.28 8.00
CA LEU A 159 12.27 -2.84 9.05
C LEU A 159 13.17 -3.94 8.48
N GLN A 160 14.47 -3.79 8.70
CA GLN A 160 15.49 -4.70 8.19
C GLN A 160 16.21 -5.38 9.36
N LYS A 161 16.04 -6.70 9.47
CA LYS A 161 16.87 -7.57 10.30
C LYS A 161 17.96 -8.20 9.43
N VAL A 162 19.23 -7.82 9.63
CA VAL A 162 20.33 -8.23 8.73
C VAL A 162 20.70 -9.69 8.93
N VAL A 163 20.71 -10.17 10.17
CA VAL A 163 21.01 -11.56 10.51
C VAL A 163 19.96 -12.12 11.48
N PRO A 164 19.69 -13.43 11.47
CA PRO A 164 18.63 -14.03 12.29
C PRO A 164 18.77 -13.72 13.78
N ASP A 165 20.00 -13.77 14.31
CA ASP A 165 20.30 -13.56 15.74
C ASP A 165 20.60 -12.09 16.11
N ALA A 166 20.21 -11.16 15.24
CA ALA A 166 20.46 -9.75 15.49
C ALA A 166 19.62 -9.24 16.66
N SER A 167 20.28 -8.60 17.63
CA SER A 167 19.64 -7.76 18.65
C SER A 167 19.29 -6.36 18.14
N LYS A 168 19.36 -6.13 16.82
CA LYS A 168 19.18 -4.82 16.18
C LYS A 168 18.34 -4.93 14.91
N LEU A 169 17.46 -3.94 14.71
CA LEU A 169 16.71 -3.71 13.47
C LEU A 169 17.12 -2.36 12.89
N TYR A 170 17.20 -2.27 11.56
CA TYR A 170 17.38 -1.00 10.86
C TYR A 170 16.07 -0.53 10.26
N VAL A 171 15.76 0.76 10.46
CA VAL A 171 14.59 1.41 9.85
C VAL A 171 15.07 2.11 8.58
N ARG A 172 14.43 1.81 7.44
CA ARG A 172 14.79 2.38 6.14
C ARG A 172 13.61 3.12 5.52
N LEU A 173 13.86 4.28 4.93
CA LEU A 173 12.83 4.98 4.16
C LEU A 173 12.48 4.24 2.87
N SER A 174 11.19 4.09 2.59
CA SER A 174 10.69 3.54 1.33
C SER A 174 11.04 4.42 0.12
N SER A 175 11.07 5.74 0.31
CA SER A 175 11.28 6.72 -0.76
C SER A 175 12.73 6.87 -1.21
N THR A 176 13.70 6.37 -0.43
CA THR A 176 15.14 6.49 -0.76
C THR A 176 15.95 5.24 -0.49
N GLY A 177 15.40 4.30 0.28
CA GLY A 177 16.14 3.17 0.83
C GLY A 177 17.17 3.57 1.90
N LYS A 178 17.30 4.83 2.31
CA LYS A 178 18.29 5.23 3.33
C LYS A 178 17.88 4.73 4.71
N ARG A 179 18.86 4.25 5.49
CA ARG A 179 18.68 3.95 6.92
C ARG A 179 18.54 5.26 7.68
N ILE A 180 17.47 5.41 8.44
CA ILE A 180 17.16 6.62 9.22
C ILE A 180 17.40 6.43 10.72
N CYS A 181 17.19 5.23 11.23
CA CYS A 181 17.51 4.90 12.62
C CYS A 181 17.74 3.39 12.79
N GLN A 182 18.08 3.00 14.03
CA GLN A 182 18.17 1.61 14.45
C GLN A 182 17.39 1.42 15.75
N VAL A 183 16.78 0.26 15.89
CA VAL A 183 16.14 -0.19 17.13
C VAL A 183 17.01 -1.31 17.69
N CYS A 184 17.35 -1.23 18.97
CA CYS A 184 18.11 -2.24 19.68
C CYS A 184 17.21 -2.93 20.71
N SER A 185 17.41 -4.23 20.93
CA SER A 185 16.87 -4.89 22.10
C SER A 185 17.46 -4.25 23.36
N VAL A 186 16.63 -4.08 24.39
CA VAL A 186 17.01 -3.37 25.63
C VAL A 186 18.05 -4.16 26.41
N ASP A 187 17.92 -5.48 26.46
CA ASP A 187 18.80 -6.40 27.19
C ASP A 187 19.91 -6.99 26.30
N GLY A 188 19.95 -6.59 25.03
CA GLY A 188 20.89 -7.12 24.05
C GLY A 188 20.57 -8.53 23.52
N SER A 189 19.44 -9.12 23.93
CA SER A 189 18.96 -10.40 23.37
C SER A 189 18.56 -10.27 21.90
N SER A 190 18.51 -11.41 21.19
CA SER A 190 18.11 -11.45 19.78
C SER A 190 16.65 -11.02 19.60
N ILE A 191 16.39 -10.18 18.59
CA ILE A 191 15.03 -9.77 18.23
C ILE A 191 14.41 -10.86 17.37
N THR A 192 13.45 -11.57 17.95
CA THR A 192 12.77 -12.71 17.31
C THR A 192 11.50 -12.31 16.57
N ALA A 193 10.82 -11.25 17.00
CA ALA A 193 9.61 -10.71 16.38
C ALA A 193 9.52 -9.19 16.57
N PHE A 194 8.74 -8.54 15.70
CA PHE A 194 8.46 -7.11 15.81
C PHE A 194 7.12 -6.76 15.15
N LEU A 195 6.50 -5.69 15.61
CA LEU A 195 5.28 -5.11 15.04
C LEU A 195 5.47 -3.60 14.94
N VAL A 196 5.00 -3.01 13.84
CA VAL A 196 4.85 -1.56 13.73
C VAL A 196 3.36 -1.26 13.78
N GLN A 197 2.95 -0.49 14.79
CA GLN A 197 1.60 0.03 14.89
C GLN A 197 1.67 1.55 14.85
N GLU A 198 0.88 2.14 13.97
CA GLU A 198 0.63 3.58 13.99
C GLU A 198 -0.37 3.87 15.10
N CYS A 199 0.09 4.56 16.14
CA CYS A 199 -0.80 5.08 17.16
C CYS A 199 -1.41 6.39 16.65
N GLU A 200 -2.72 6.56 16.83
CA GLU A 200 -3.34 7.85 16.58
C GLU A 200 -2.72 8.89 17.53
N GLY A 201 -1.93 9.81 16.97
CA GLY A 201 -1.55 11.03 17.66
C GLY A 201 -2.81 11.70 18.16
N SER A 202 -2.93 11.81 19.49
CA SER A 202 -4.03 12.45 20.20
C SER A 202 -4.34 13.79 19.51
N SER A 203 -5.44 13.85 18.78
CA SER A 203 -6.06 15.13 18.43
C SER A 203 -6.61 15.68 19.74
N ARG A 204 -5.74 16.31 20.55
CA ARG A 204 -6.18 17.24 21.57
C ARG A 204 -6.79 18.42 20.82
N ILE A 205 -8.04 18.24 20.40
CA ILE A 205 -8.97 19.33 20.15
C ILE A 205 -8.88 20.20 21.41
N GLY A 206 -8.44 21.44 21.24
CA GLY A 206 -8.29 22.35 22.36
C GLY A 206 -9.65 22.56 23.00
N SER A 207 -9.77 22.27 24.29
CA SER A 207 -10.84 22.87 25.10
C SER A 207 -10.54 24.36 25.20
N ARG A 208 -11.29 25.18 24.45
CA ARG A 208 -11.46 26.60 24.74
C ARG A 208 -12.93 26.93 24.55
#